data_AF-A0A966ZE63-F1
#
_entry.id   AF-A0A966ZE63-F1
#
_cell.length_a   1.000
_cell.length_b   1.000
_cell.length_c   1.000
_cell.angle_alpha   90.00
_cell.angle_beta   90.00
_cell.angle_gamma   90.00
#
_symmetry.space_group_name_H-M   'P 1'
#
loop_
_entity.id
_entity.type
_entity.pdbx_description
1 polymer ?
#
loop_
_entity_poly.entity_id
_entity_poly.type
_entity_poly.pdbx_seq_one_letter_code
_entity_poly.pdbx_strand_id
1 'polypeptide(L)' 'MKKDTKPASKPRMRPEYDLAELGPGVQGKYFQKASAGSNVVLIDPDLAAFPPDAQSVNRALRLVADAALALNIRDR' A
#
# COMPACT_ATOMS: atom_id res chain seq x y z
N MET A 1 -30.94 -31.56 13.12
CA MET A 1 -29.52 -31.70 13.50
C MET A 1 -29.00 -30.33 13.89
N LYS A 2 -28.64 -30.12 15.17
CA LYS A 2 -28.05 -28.86 15.64
C LYS A 2 -26.55 -28.91 15.35
N LYS A 3 -26.01 -27.90 14.67
CA LYS A 3 -24.60 -27.84 14.27
C LYS A 3 -23.83 -27.17 15.39
N ASP A 4 -23.18 -27.96 16.24
CA ASP A 4 -22.30 -27.48 17.30
C ASP A 4 -21.03 -26.88 16.66
N THR A 5 -21.08 -25.59 16.39
CA THR A 5 -19.94 -24.85 15.84
C THR A 5 -19.12 -24.38 17.03
N LYS A 6 -18.04 -25.09 17.36
CA LYS A 6 -17.04 -24.63 18.33
C LYS A 6 -16.66 -23.18 18.01
N PRO A 7 -16.73 -22.23 18.96
CA PRO A 7 -16.27 -20.89 18.69
C PRO A 7 -14.76 -20.96 18.39
N ALA A 8 -14.38 -20.59 17.18
CA ALA A 8 -12.99 -20.43 16.82
C ALA A 8 -12.33 -19.51 17.86
N SER A 9 -11.26 -19.99 18.48
CA SER A 9 -10.42 -19.21 19.39
C SER A 9 -10.09 -17.88 18.70
N LYS A 10 -10.62 -16.77 19.22
CA LYS A 10 -10.30 -15.45 18.68
C LYS A 10 -8.79 -15.24 18.85
N PRO A 11 -8.04 -14.88 17.79
CA PRO A 11 -6.65 -14.51 17.96
C PRO A 11 -6.58 -13.40 19.01
N ARG A 12 -5.79 -13.62 20.07
CA ARG A 12 -5.63 -12.67 21.17
C ARG A 12 -4.97 -11.41 20.60
N MET A 13 -5.55 -10.24 20.87
CA MET A 13 -4.88 -8.97 20.56
C MET A 13 -3.54 -8.91 21.28
N ARG A 14 -2.56 -8.24 20.65
CA ARG A 14 -1.27 -7.99 21.30
C ARG A 14 -1.48 -7.12 22.55
N PRO A 15 -0.69 -7.30 23.62
CA PRO A 15 -0.89 -6.58 24.88
C PRO A 15 -0.70 -5.07 24.77
N GLU A 16 -0.02 -4.58 23.72
CA GLU A 16 0.18 -3.14 23.48
C GLU A 16 -1.04 -2.45 22.87
N TYR A 17 -2.09 -3.19 22.49
CA TYR A 17 -3.31 -2.61 21.94
C TYR A 17 -4.40 -2.53 23.02
N ASP A 18 -4.76 -1.32 23.41
CA ASP A 18 -5.96 -1.06 24.19
C ASP A 18 -7.09 -0.57 23.27
N LEU A 19 -8.19 -1.33 23.21
CA LEU A 19 -9.37 -0.91 22.45
C LEU A 19 -10.05 0.31 23.06
N ALA A 20 -9.85 0.59 24.35
CA ALA A 20 -10.38 1.78 25.01
C ALA A 20 -9.68 3.06 24.54
N GLU A 21 -8.44 2.95 24.03
CA GLU A 21 -7.71 4.06 23.41
C GLU A 21 -8.19 4.33 21.97
N LEU A 22 -8.83 3.34 21.32
CA LEU A 22 -9.46 3.55 20.03
C LEU A 22 -10.73 4.39 20.25
N GLY A 23 -10.66 5.66 19.87
CA GLY A 23 -11.82 6.56 19.85
C GLY A 23 -12.99 6.03 19.01
N PRO A 24 -14.12 6.77 18.93
CA PRO A 24 -15.32 6.30 18.26
C PRO A 24 -15.05 5.88 16.80
N GLY A 25 -15.50 4.67 16.45
CA GLY A 25 -15.37 4.15 15.10
C GLY A 25 -16.21 4.96 14.12
N VAL A 26 -15.58 5.53 13.09
CA VAL A 26 -16.27 6.31 12.05
C VAL A 26 -16.40 5.48 10.79
N GLN A 27 -17.64 5.20 10.37
CA GLN A 27 -17.91 4.53 9.10
C GLN A 27 -17.50 5.44 7.93
N GLY A 28 -16.77 4.88 6.96
CA GLY A 28 -16.37 5.63 5.77
C GLY A 28 -15.24 6.64 5.97
N LYS A 29 -14.50 6.60 7.10
CA LYS A 29 -13.36 7.51 7.41
C LYS A 29 -12.38 7.73 6.25
N TYR A 30 -12.16 6.70 5.41
CA TYR A 30 -11.26 6.74 4.26
C TYR A 30 -11.96 6.42 2.93
N PHE A 31 -13.31 6.41 2.88
CA PHE A 31 -14.06 6.02 1.69
C PHE A 31 -13.67 6.83 0.46
N GLN A 32 -13.60 8.16 0.58
CA GLN A 32 -13.20 9.02 -0.53
C GLN A 32 -11.78 8.75 -1.03
N LYS A 33 -10.83 8.49 -0.12
CA LYS A 33 -9.44 8.17 -0.47
C LYS A 33 -9.32 6.81 -1.15
N ALA A 34 -10.08 5.82 -0.70
CA ALA A 34 -10.14 4.51 -1.33
C ALA A 34 -10.80 4.58 -2.72
N SER A 35 -11.90 5.33 -2.85
CA SER A 35 -12.63 5.51 -4.10
C SER A 35 -11.87 6.33 -5.15
N ALA A 36 -11.00 7.25 -4.72
CA ALA A 36 -10.10 7.98 -5.62
C ALA A 36 -9.06 7.07 -6.31
N GLY A 37 -8.88 5.84 -5.81
CA GLY A 37 -7.86 4.93 -6.27
C GLY A 37 -6.46 5.34 -5.78
N SER A 38 -5.60 4.35 -5.59
CA SER A 38 -4.18 4.57 -5.34
C SER A 38 -3.37 3.99 -6.50
N ASN A 39 -2.36 4.73 -6.96
CA ASN A 39 -1.39 4.22 -7.92
C ASN A 39 -0.34 3.39 -7.18
N VAL A 40 -0.74 2.22 -6.68
CA VAL A 40 0.18 1.24 -6.09
C VAL A 40 0.64 0.31 -7.20
N VAL A 41 1.94 0.30 -7.45
CA VAL A 41 2.58 -0.58 -8.43
C VAL A 41 3.47 -1.56 -7.66
N LEU A 42 3.30 -2.85 -7.95
CA LEU A 42 4.18 -3.88 -7.43
C LEU A 42 5.51 -3.79 -8.16
N ILE A 43 6.60 -3.63 -7.39
CA ILE A 43 7.96 -3.67 -7.92
C ILE A 43 8.43 -5.13 -7.89
N ASP A 44 9.13 -5.57 -8.94
CA ASP A 44 9.70 -6.91 -8.99
C ASP A 44 10.65 -7.17 -7.79
N PRO A 45 10.66 -8.40 -7.26
CA PRO A 45 11.33 -8.72 -5.99
C PRO A 45 12.85 -8.55 -6.04
N ASP A 46 13.46 -8.67 -7.21
CA ASP A 46 14.89 -8.41 -7.45
C ASP A 46 15.24 -6.91 -7.27
N LEU A 47 14.30 -6.02 -7.53
CA LEU A 47 14.45 -4.57 -7.36
C LEU A 47 14.07 -4.09 -5.95
N ALA A 48 13.45 -4.94 -5.13
CA ALA A 48 13.07 -4.59 -3.75
C ALA A 48 14.29 -4.26 -2.86
N ALA A 49 15.48 -4.72 -3.22
CA ALA A 49 16.72 -4.42 -2.51
C ALA A 49 17.32 -3.04 -2.84
N PHE A 50 16.88 -2.38 -3.92
CA PHE A 50 17.65 -1.30 -4.56
C PHE A 50 17.25 0.12 -4.12
N PRO A 51 15.95 0.45 -3.91
CA PRO A 51 15.57 1.73 -3.31
C PRO A 51 14.73 1.52 -2.04
N PRO A 52 15.28 1.82 -0.85
CA PRO A 52 14.55 1.69 0.41
C PRO A 52 13.54 2.83 0.63
N ASP A 53 13.56 3.88 -0.19
CA ASP A 53 12.79 5.10 0.02
C ASP A 53 12.13 5.66 -1.25
N ALA A 54 11.00 6.35 -1.05
CA ALA A 54 10.20 6.91 -2.14
C ALA A 54 10.90 8.02 -2.94
N GLN A 55 11.86 8.76 -2.35
CA GLN A 55 12.57 9.80 -3.08
C GLN A 55 13.50 9.18 -4.13
N SER A 56 14.21 8.11 -3.76
CA SER A 56 15.11 7.38 -4.67
C SER A 56 14.34 6.77 -5.85
N VAL A 57 13.18 6.15 -5.61
CA VAL A 57 12.29 5.63 -6.66
C VAL A 57 11.86 6.74 -7.62
N ASN A 58 11.36 7.86 -7.08
CA ASN A 58 10.85 8.96 -7.90
C ASN A 58 11.95 9.64 -8.72
N ARG A 59 13.18 9.72 -8.21
CA ARG A 59 14.31 10.21 -9.00
C ARG A 59 14.63 9.30 -10.17
N ALA A 60 14.71 7.98 -9.95
CA ALA A 60 14.97 7.02 -11.01
C ALA A 60 13.91 7.09 -12.12
N LEU A 61 12.63 7.12 -11.76
CA LEU A 61 11.53 7.23 -12.72
C LEU A 61 11.58 8.51 -13.56
N ARG A 62 11.97 9.64 -12.97
CA ARG A 62 12.15 10.91 -13.70
C ARG A 62 13.28 10.82 -14.72
N LEU A 63 14.42 10.24 -14.35
CA LEU A 63 15.54 10.04 -15.27
C LEU A 63 15.16 9.16 -16.47
N VAL A 64 14.40 8.09 -16.23
CA VAL A 64 13.89 7.21 -17.30
C VAL A 64 12.92 7.97 -18.20
N ALA A 65 12.02 8.78 -17.63
CA ALA A 65 11.09 9.60 -18.41
C ALA A 65 11.82 10.64 -19.28
N ASP A 66 12.80 11.34 -18.71
CA ASP A 66 13.61 12.34 -19.43
C ASP A 66 14.40 11.69 -20.58
N ALA A 67 15.00 10.52 -20.34
CA ALA A 67 15.69 9.76 -21.37
C ALA A 67 14.73 9.32 -22.49
N ALA A 68 13.55 8.79 -22.14
CA ALA A 68 12.54 8.38 -23.12
C ALA A 68 12.05 9.57 -23.97
N LEU A 69 11.82 10.73 -23.35
CA LEU A 69 11.44 11.96 -24.07
C LEU A 69 12.56 12.42 -25.01
N ALA A 70 13.81 12.38 -24.56
CA ALA A 70 14.96 12.76 -25.38
C ALA A 70 15.16 11.85 -26.59
N LEU A 71 14.84 10.55 -26.48
CA LEU A 71 14.86 9.60 -27.60
C LEU A 71 13.72 9.86 -28.59
N ASN A 72 12.52 10.15 -28.09
CA ASN A 72 11.36 10.47 -28.93
C ASN A 72 11.52 11.76 -29.76
N ILE A 73 12.37 12.68 -29.31
CA ILE A 73 12.72 13.91 -30.05
C ILE A 73 13.75 13.62 -31.16
N ARG A 74 14.55 12.55 -31.02
CA ARG A 74 15.59 12.20 -31.99
C ARG A 74 15.07 11.36 -33.17
N ASP A 75 13.93 10.69 -32.99
CA ASP A 75 13.26 9.88 -34.02
C ASP A 75 12.21 10.67 -34.85
N ARG A 76 12.12 11.99 -34.69
CA ARG A 76 11.31 12.89 -35.54
C ARG A 76 12.19 13.87 -36.32
#